data_AF-A0ABD1AUG5-F1
#
_entry.id   AF-A0ABD1AUG5-F1
#
_cell.length_a   1.000
_cell.length_b   1.000
_cell.length_c   1.000
_cell.angle_alpha   90.00
_cell.angle_beta   90.00
_cell.angle_gamma   90.00
#
_symmetry.space_group_name_H-M   'P 1'
#
loop_
_entity.id
_entity.type
_entity.pdbx_description
1 polymer ?
#
loop_
_entity_poly.entity_id
_entity_poly.type
_entity_poly.pdbx_seq_one_letter_code
_entity_poly.pdbx_strand_id
1 'polypeptide(L)'
;MKDFRPISCCNLLYKVISKIIANGLKTILPDFIALNQSALIKDCLLMENLLLATELVKDYHKEGISSRCAMKIDIFKAFDSVQWPFVLNILTALNLPDQFIHWINLCISTTSFSIQVNGEIADFFRSKRGLRQGCSLSPYLFVICMNMLSKLLDRAALE
;
A
#
# COMPACT_ATOMS: atom_id res chain seq x y z
N MET A 1 3.59 -14.57 18.37
CA MET A 1 4.12 -13.69 17.29
C MET A 1 3.01 -13.16 16.34
N LYS A 2 1.73 -13.10 16.77
CA LYS A 2 0.63 -12.62 15.91
C LYS A 2 0.40 -11.11 16.01
N ASP A 3 0.75 -10.49 17.14
CA ASP A 3 0.45 -9.08 17.42
C ASP A 3 1.66 -8.13 17.28
N PHE A 4 2.82 -8.66 16.90
CA PHE A 4 4.00 -7.82 16.70
C PHE A 4 3.95 -7.15 15.33
N ARG A 5 4.22 -5.84 15.32
CA ARG A 5 4.34 -5.03 14.10
C ARG A 5 5.80 -4.63 13.89
N PRO A 6 6.60 -5.43 13.17
CA PRO A 6 8.02 -5.17 13.00
C PRO A 6 8.24 -3.89 12.18
N ILE A 7 9.18 -3.05 12.61
CA ILE A 7 9.62 -1.87 11.86
C ILE A 7 11.00 -2.16 11.29
N SER A 8 11.17 -1.93 9.99
CA SER A 8 12.45 -2.18 9.31
C SER A 8 13.38 -0.98 9.44
N CYS A 9 14.42 -1.11 10.27
CA CYS A 9 15.51 -0.14 10.37
C CYS A 9 16.45 -0.27 9.16
N CYS A 10 16.15 0.47 8.09
CA CYS A 10 16.98 0.46 6.88
C CYS A 10 18.25 1.34 7.03
N ASN A 11 19.31 0.98 6.30
CA ASN A 11 20.52 1.79 6.23
C ASN A 11 20.27 3.15 5.53
N LEU A 12 21.15 4.12 5.78
CA LEU A 12 20.99 5.50 5.31
C LEU A 12 20.95 5.59 3.77
N LEU A 13 21.87 4.92 3.08
CA LEU A 13 21.95 4.93 1.62
C LEU A 13 20.64 4.44 0.99
N TYR A 14 20.10 3.33 1.48
CA TYR A 14 18.83 2.82 1.05
C TYR A 14 17.67 3.79 1.35
N LYS A 15 17.66 4.42 2.53
CA LYS A 15 16.64 5.42 2.88
C LYS A 15 16.64 6.58 1.89
N VAL A 16 17.82 7.04 1.45
CA VAL A 16 17.95 8.08 0.42
C VAL A 16 17.42 7.58 -0.93
N ILE A 17 17.90 6.42 -1.40
CA ILE A 17 17.47 5.84 -2.69
C ILE A 17 15.96 5.63 -2.73
N SER A 18 15.41 4.95 -1.72
CA SER A 18 13.97 4.68 -1.63
C SER A 18 13.15 5.97 -1.55
N LYS A 19 13.67 7.03 -0.92
CA LYS A 19 13.01 8.33 -0.87
C LYS A 19 12.99 9.03 -2.23
N ILE A 20 14.08 8.96 -3.00
CA ILE A 20 14.12 9.50 -4.37
C ILE A 20 13.07 8.82 -5.25
N ILE A 21 13.04 7.48 -5.23
CA ILE A 21 12.05 6.70 -6.00
C ILE A 21 10.62 7.01 -5.53
N ALA A 22 10.39 7.07 -4.22
CA ALA A 22 9.08 7.41 -3.65
C ALA A 22 8.60 8.80 -4.07
N ASN A 23 9.49 9.78 -4.15
CA ASN A 23 9.13 11.13 -4.61
C ASN A 23 8.75 11.14 -6.09
N GLY A 24 9.39 10.31 -6.93
CA GLY A 24 8.98 10.13 -8.32
C GLY A 24 7.63 9.43 -8.47
N LEU A 25 7.33 8.42 -7.66
CA LEU A 25 5.99 7.81 -7.62
C LEU A 25 4.93 8.80 -7.14
N LYS A 26 5.26 9.66 -6.17
CA LYS A 26 4.33 10.62 -5.59
C LYS A 26 3.77 11.60 -6.62
N THR A 27 4.54 11.98 -7.64
CA THR A 27 4.09 12.94 -8.65
C THR A 27 3.08 12.35 -9.62
N ILE A 28 3.19 11.05 -9.92
CA ILE A 28 2.29 10.36 -10.86
C ILE A 28 1.07 9.77 -10.17
N LEU A 29 1.15 9.55 -8.87
CA LEU A 29 0.13 8.84 -8.10
C LEU A 29 -1.30 9.42 -8.22
N PRO A 30 -1.49 10.75 -8.15
CA PRO A 30 -2.83 11.35 -8.23
C PRO A 30 -3.58 11.06 -9.53
N ASP A 31 -2.87 10.83 -10.64
CA ASP A 31 -3.48 10.63 -11.96
C ASP A 31 -4.07 9.23 -12.13
N PHE A 32 -3.64 8.26 -11.32
CA PHE A 32 -4.01 6.85 -11.48
C PHE A 32 -4.85 6.27 -10.34
N ILE A 33 -4.89 6.95 -9.19
CA ILE A 33 -5.59 6.46 -8.02
C ILE A 33 -7.05 6.95 -8.02
N ALA A 34 -7.96 6.07 -7.59
CA ALA A 34 -9.35 6.40 -7.36
C ALA A 34 -9.53 7.52 -6.32
N LEU A 35 -10.49 8.42 -6.55
CA LEU A 35 -10.73 9.60 -5.71
C LEU A 35 -11.10 9.26 -4.25
N ASN A 36 -11.66 8.06 -4.02
CA ASN A 36 -12.02 7.56 -2.70
C ASN A 36 -10.82 7.02 -1.88
N GLN A 37 -9.63 6.94 -2.49
CA GLN A 37 -8.39 6.56 -1.82
C GLN A 37 -7.65 7.82 -1.38
N SER A 38 -7.86 8.25 -0.15
CA SER A 38 -7.25 9.48 0.41
C SER A 38 -6.00 9.24 1.25
N ALA A 39 -5.74 7.99 1.66
CA ALA A 39 -4.58 7.69 2.48
C ALA A 39 -3.29 7.78 1.64
N LEU A 40 -2.28 8.50 2.17
CA LEU A 40 -0.92 8.64 1.62
C LEU A 40 -0.84 9.43 0.28
N ILE A 41 -1.93 10.06 -0.13
CA ILE A 41 -1.96 11.01 -1.24
C ILE A 41 -1.74 12.42 -0.68
N LYS A 42 -1.02 13.24 -1.43
CA LYS A 42 -0.79 14.65 -1.07
C LYS A 42 -2.14 15.38 -1.12
N ASP A 43 -2.36 16.29 -0.18
CA ASP A 43 -3.51 17.20 -0.16
C ASP A 43 -4.87 16.51 0.10
N CYS A 44 -4.89 15.26 0.57
CA CYS A 44 -6.10 14.60 1.09
C CYS A 44 -6.15 14.67 2.62
N LEU A 45 -7.32 15.00 3.17
CA LEU A 45 -7.54 15.12 4.61
C LEU A 45 -8.36 13.93 5.13
N LEU A 46 -8.01 13.44 6.32
CA LEU A 46 -8.76 12.36 6.97
C LEU A 46 -10.25 12.70 7.17
N MET A 47 -10.56 13.99 7.36
CA MET A 47 -11.94 14.47 7.51
C MET A 47 -12.80 14.25 6.26
N GLU A 48 -12.21 14.27 5.06
CA GLU A 48 -12.94 14.03 3.81
C GLU A 48 -13.50 12.60 3.78
N ASN A 49 -12.70 11.62 4.22
CA ASN A 49 -13.15 10.23 4.37
C ASN A 49 -14.26 10.08 5.40
N LEU A 50 -14.14 10.76 6.54
CA LEU A 50 -15.14 10.70 7.59
C LEU A 50 -16.47 11.24 7.09
N LEU A 51 -16.44 12.38 6.38
CA LEU A 51 -17.62 12.98 5.78
C LEU A 51 -18.24 12.06 4.72
N LEU A 52 -17.43 11.53 3.81
CA LEU A 52 -17.89 10.59 2.78
C LEU A 52 -18.54 9.34 3.40
N ALA A 53 -17.92 8.73 4.40
CA ALA A 53 -18.48 7.57 5.09
C ALA A 53 -19.79 7.90 5.82
N THR A 54 -19.88 9.08 6.44
CA THR A 54 -21.10 9.55 7.13
C THR A 54 -22.25 9.74 6.14
N GLU A 55 -21.99 10.34 4.98
CA GLU A 55 -23.01 10.52 3.94
C GLU A 55 -23.40 9.19 3.27
N LEU A 56 -22.46 8.25 3.09
CA LEU A 56 -22.77 6.92 2.52
C LEU A 56 -23.69 6.08 3.42
N VAL A 57 -23.57 6.20 4.74
CA VAL A 57 -24.37 5.46 5.72
C VAL A 57 -25.61 6.25 6.17
N LYS A 58 -25.77 7.48 5.66
CA LYS A 58 -26.92 8.31 5.95
C LYS A 58 -28.21 7.58 5.62
N ASP A 59 -29.20 7.74 6.48
CA ASP A 59 -30.52 7.14 6.36
C ASP A 59 -30.58 5.61 6.45
N TYR A 60 -29.48 4.89 6.72
CA TYR A 60 -29.48 3.43 6.90
C TYR A 60 -30.47 2.92 7.96
N HIS A 61 -30.87 3.78 8.90
CA HIS A 61 -31.81 3.47 9.98
C HIS A 61 -33.28 3.70 9.60
N LYS A 62 -33.57 4.31 8.46
CA LYS A 62 -34.94 4.64 8.04
C LYS A 62 -35.59 3.44 7.37
N GLU A 63 -36.89 3.29 7.58
CA GLU A 63 -37.70 2.32 6.85
C GLU A 63 -38.03 2.83 5.44
N GLY A 64 -38.23 1.92 4.48
CA GLY A 64 -38.65 2.26 3.11
C GLY A 64 -37.53 2.70 2.14
N ILE A 65 -36.26 2.63 2.56
CA ILE A 65 -35.11 2.81 1.65
C ILE A 65 -34.70 1.51 0.96
N SER A 66 -33.95 1.61 -0.15
CA SER A 66 -33.37 0.45 -0.83
C SER A 66 -32.50 -0.36 0.13
N SER A 67 -32.59 -1.69 0.08
CA SER A 67 -31.71 -2.59 0.86
C SER A 67 -30.24 -2.29 0.58
N ARG A 68 -29.48 -2.05 1.64
CA ARG A 68 -28.07 -1.66 1.59
C ARG A 68 -27.30 -2.39 2.70
N CYS A 69 -26.00 -2.59 2.49
CA CYS A 69 -25.10 -3.13 3.51
C CYS A 69 -23.76 -2.39 3.50
N ALA A 70 -23.11 -2.34 4.66
CA ALA A 70 -21.75 -1.81 4.79
C ALA A 70 -20.79 -2.97 5.04
N MET A 71 -19.72 -3.05 4.25
CA MET A 71 -18.67 -4.05 4.41
C MET A 71 -17.38 -3.40 4.88
N LYS A 72 -16.85 -3.88 6.00
CA LYS A 72 -15.53 -3.49 6.51
C LYS A 72 -14.55 -4.63 6.25
N ILE A 73 -13.52 -4.37 5.44
CA ILE A 73 -12.47 -5.32 5.12
C ILE A 73 -11.17 -4.84 5.77
N ASP A 74 -10.51 -5.73 6.51
CA ASP A 74 -9.19 -5.48 7.07
C ASP A 74 -8.20 -6.54 6.57
N ILE A 75 -7.01 -6.10 6.16
CA ILE A 75 -6.02 -6.97 5.53
C ILE A 75 -4.99 -7.39 6.56
N PHE A 76 -5.03 -8.66 6.94
CA PHE A 76 -4.05 -9.23 7.86
C PHE A 76 -2.63 -9.11 7.29
N LYS A 77 -1.74 -8.48 8.06
CA LYS A 77 -0.33 -8.24 7.68
C LYS A 77 -0.20 -7.60 6.30
N ALA A 78 -0.96 -6.53 6.07
CA ALA A 78 -1.10 -5.85 4.79
C ALA A 78 0.22 -5.61 4.05
N PHE A 79 1.27 -5.15 4.73
CA PHE A 79 2.57 -4.95 4.10
C PHE A 79 3.32 -6.26 3.86
N ASP A 80 3.28 -7.23 4.77
CA ASP A 80 4.06 -8.47 4.68
C ASP A 80 3.49 -9.48 3.66
N SER A 81 2.22 -9.34 3.29
CA SER A 81 1.51 -10.28 2.42
C SER A 81 1.68 -9.99 0.91
N VAL A 82 2.07 -8.76 0.56
CA VAL A 82 2.17 -8.29 -0.83
C VAL A 82 3.14 -9.15 -1.65
N GLN A 83 2.67 -9.70 -2.77
CA GLN A 83 3.52 -10.45 -3.69
C GLN A 83 4.29 -9.51 -4.61
N TRP A 84 5.62 -9.66 -4.70
CA TRP A 84 6.43 -8.80 -5.57
C TRP A 84 6.07 -8.90 -7.06
N PRO A 85 5.81 -10.09 -7.63
CA PRO A 85 5.39 -10.18 -9.03
C PRO A 85 4.11 -9.39 -9.32
N PHE A 86 3.17 -9.34 -8.37
CA PHE A 86 1.95 -8.55 -8.51
C PHE A 86 2.26 -7.05 -8.59
N VAL A 87 3.14 -6.54 -7.72
CA VAL A 87 3.58 -5.14 -7.77
C VAL A 87 4.21 -4.81 -9.13
N LEU A 88 5.15 -5.66 -9.59
CA LEU A 88 5.87 -5.42 -10.85
C LEU A 88 4.91 -5.43 -12.04
N ASN A 89 3.96 -6.37 -12.09
CA ASN A 89 2.96 -6.44 -13.15
C ASN A 89 2.08 -5.18 -13.20
N ILE A 90 1.71 -4.61 -12.05
CA ILE A 90 0.95 -3.35 -12.01
C ILE A 90 1.80 -2.19 -12.54
N LEU A 91 3.06 -2.10 -12.12
CA LEU A 91 3.96 -1.02 -12.58
C LEU A 91 4.19 -1.10 -14.09
N THR A 92 4.32 -2.30 -14.65
CA THR A 92 4.38 -2.53 -16.10
C THR A 92 3.07 -2.14 -16.79
N ALA A 93 1.92 -2.51 -16.22
CA ALA A 93 0.61 -2.13 -16.77
C ALA A 93 0.35 -0.61 -16.72
N LEU A 94 0.99 0.10 -15.80
CA LEU A 94 1.00 1.57 -15.74
C LEU A 94 1.98 2.21 -16.74
N ASN A 95 2.65 1.41 -17.59
CA ASN A 95 3.63 1.86 -18.57
C ASN A 95 4.77 2.70 -17.96
N LEU A 96 5.21 2.36 -16.74
CA LEU A 96 6.39 3.00 -16.16
C LEU A 96 7.67 2.54 -16.87
N PRO A 97 8.72 3.39 -16.95
CA PRO A 97 9.97 3.01 -17.60
C PRO A 97 10.57 1.74 -16.98
N ASP A 98 11.03 0.79 -17.81
CA ASP A 98 11.59 -0.49 -17.36
C ASP A 98 12.73 -0.32 -16.36
N GLN A 99 13.58 0.69 -16.58
CA GLN A 99 14.66 1.02 -15.65
C GLN A 99 14.16 1.42 -14.26
N PHE A 100 13.03 2.14 -14.19
CA PHE A 100 12.40 2.54 -12.93
C PHE A 100 11.78 1.34 -12.21
N ILE A 101 11.09 0.47 -12.96
CA ILE A 101 10.55 -0.79 -12.45
C ILE A 101 11.69 -1.67 -11.92
N HIS A 102 12.81 -1.74 -12.63
CA HIS A 102 13.99 -2.47 -12.22
C HIS A 102 14.56 -1.95 -10.89
N TRP A 103 14.66 -0.64 -10.70
CA TRP A 103 15.10 -0.07 -9.42
C TRP A 103 14.16 -0.42 -8.26
N ILE A 104 12.84 -0.41 -8.50
CA ILE A 104 11.85 -0.85 -7.51
C ILE A 104 12.03 -2.33 -7.20
N ASN A 105 12.21 -3.17 -8.23
CA ASN A 105 12.46 -4.60 -8.06
C ASN A 105 13.69 -4.86 -7.19
N LEU A 106 14.81 -4.16 -7.45
CA LEU A 106 16.00 -4.24 -6.61
C LEU A 106 15.71 -3.83 -5.16
N CYS A 107 14.94 -2.75 -4.97
CA CYS A 107 14.56 -2.30 -3.64
C CYS A 107 13.72 -3.32 -2.88
N ILE A 108 12.82 -4.08 -3.50
CA ILE A 108 11.98 -5.03 -2.77
C ILE A 108 12.64 -6.41 -2.64
N SER A 109 13.31 -6.90 -3.69
CA SER A 109 13.74 -8.31 -3.80
C SER A 109 15.11 -8.63 -3.18
N THR A 110 16.02 -7.67 -3.11
CA THR A 110 17.41 -7.90 -2.62
C THR A 110 17.55 -7.82 -1.10
N THR A 111 16.43 -7.67 -0.40
CA THR A 111 16.42 -7.37 1.03
C THR A 111 16.78 -8.57 1.88
N SER A 112 17.68 -8.33 2.83
CA SER A 112 18.02 -9.28 3.89
C SER A 112 17.66 -8.65 5.23
N PHE A 113 17.02 -9.44 6.08
CA PHE A 113 16.54 -9.03 7.38
C PHE A 113 17.32 -9.77 8.46
N SER A 114 17.52 -9.11 9.59
CA SER A 114 17.91 -9.73 10.84
C SER A 114 17.02 -9.14 11.93
N ILE A 115 16.77 -9.91 12.98
CA ILE A 115 15.93 -9.50 14.10
C ILE A 115 16.85 -9.32 15.30
N GLN A 116 16.74 -8.17 15.97
CA GLN A 116 17.41 -7.93 17.24
C GLN A 116 16.46 -8.29 18.38
N VAL A 117 16.86 -9.22 19.24
CA VAL A 117 16.10 -9.66 20.42
C VAL A 117 17.00 -9.53 21.65
N ASN A 118 16.57 -8.77 22.65
CA ASN A 118 17.33 -8.56 23.90
C ASN A 118 18.78 -8.08 23.72
N GLY A 119 19.06 -7.29 22.67
CA GLY A 119 20.39 -6.78 22.38
C GLY A 119 21.20 -7.65 21.43
N GLU A 120 20.82 -8.92 21.22
CA GLU A 120 21.49 -9.84 20.32
C GLU A 120 20.87 -9.82 18.92
N ILE A 121 21.71 -9.90 17.89
CA ILE A 121 21.31 -9.88 16.49
C ILE A 121 21.27 -11.34 16.00
N ALA A 122 20.11 -11.79 15.55
CA ALA A 122 19.93 -13.11 14.97
C ALA A 122 20.52 -13.21 13.56
N ASP A 123 20.62 -14.43 13.03
CA ASP A 123 21.09 -14.67 11.67
C ASP A 123 20.23 -13.96 10.61
N PHE A 124 20.88 -13.66 9.48
CA PHE A 124 20.21 -13.03 8.36
C PHE A 124 19.31 -14.02 7.61
N PHE A 125 18.11 -13.55 7.26
CA PHE A 125 17.18 -14.27 6.39
C PHE A 125 16.67 -13.35 5.29
N ARG A 126 16.35 -13.94 4.14
CA ARG A 126 15.76 -13.21 3.01
C ARG A 126 14.24 -13.33 3.02
N SER A 127 13.57 -12.24 2.68
CA SER A 127 12.15 -12.33 2.38
C SER A 127 11.94 -12.80 0.94
N LYS A 128 10.75 -13.35 0.66
CA LYS A 128 10.27 -13.68 -0.69
C LYS A 128 9.05 -12.84 -1.11
N ARG A 129 8.53 -12.05 -0.17
CA ARG A 129 7.33 -11.22 -0.33
C ARG A 129 7.32 -10.08 0.67
N GLY A 130 6.36 -9.19 0.52
CA GLY A 130 6.08 -8.12 1.44
C GLY A 130 6.90 -6.87 1.19
N LEU A 131 6.41 -5.78 1.76
CA LEU A 131 6.98 -4.44 1.65
C LEU A 131 7.47 -4.01 3.04
N ARG A 132 8.63 -3.33 3.08
CA ARG A 132 9.27 -2.97 4.36
C ARG A 132 8.49 -1.89 5.09
N GLN A 133 8.05 -2.16 6.31
CA GLN A 133 7.43 -1.13 7.13
C GLN A 133 8.48 -0.12 7.62
N GLY A 134 8.21 1.18 7.47
CA GLY A 134 9.15 2.26 7.80
C GLY A 134 10.04 2.70 6.63
N CYS A 135 9.93 2.05 5.47
CA CYS A 135 10.52 2.51 4.22
C CYS A 135 9.62 3.56 3.55
N SER A 136 10.19 4.61 2.96
CA SER A 136 9.46 5.69 2.27
C SER A 136 8.73 5.21 1.01
N LEU A 137 9.23 4.18 0.34
CA LEU A 137 8.68 3.63 -0.90
C LEU A 137 7.46 2.72 -0.66
N SER A 138 7.49 1.95 0.42
CA SER A 138 6.49 0.89 0.68
C SER A 138 5.03 1.39 0.72
N PRO A 139 4.70 2.54 1.35
CA PRO A 139 3.33 3.02 1.40
C PRO A 139 2.75 3.29 0.00
N TYR A 140 3.56 3.85 -0.91
CA TYR A 140 3.13 4.14 -2.29
C TYR A 140 2.87 2.88 -3.09
N LEU A 141 3.77 1.90 -3.00
CA LEU A 141 3.58 0.59 -3.66
C LEU A 141 2.34 -0.12 -3.12
N PHE A 142 2.08 -0.02 -1.82
CA PHE A 142 0.88 -0.59 -1.21
C PHE A 142 -0.40 0.08 -1.73
N VAL A 143 -0.43 1.41 -1.81
CA VAL A 143 -1.59 2.14 -2.36
C VAL A 143 -1.84 1.77 -3.83
N ILE A 144 -0.80 1.64 -4.64
CA ILE A 144 -0.92 1.18 -6.03
C ILE A 144 -1.57 -0.21 -6.11
N CYS A 145 -1.17 -1.14 -5.22
CA CYS A 145 -1.80 -2.45 -5.13
C CYS A 145 -3.28 -2.37 -4.72
N MET A 146 -3.60 -1.55 -3.73
CA MET A 146 -4.97 -1.38 -3.26
C MET A 146 -5.87 -0.70 -4.28
N ASN A 147 -5.34 0.20 -5.09
CA ASN A 147 -6.07 0.83 -6.19
C ASN A 147 -6.59 -0.19 -7.21
N MET A 148 -5.86 -1.29 -7.44
CA MET A 148 -6.37 -2.37 -8.29
C MET A 148 -7.58 -3.06 -7.68
N LEU A 149 -7.62 -3.25 -6.35
CA LEU A 149 -8.81 -3.77 -5.68
C LEU A 149 -10.00 -2.81 -5.86
N SER A 150 -9.79 -1.51 -5.67
CA SER A 150 -10.85 -0.50 -5.89
C SER A 150 -11.41 -0.58 -7.31
N LYS A 151 -10.55 -0.61 -8.33
CA LYS A 151 -10.97 -0.73 -9.74
C LYS A 151 -11.75 -2.02 -10.03
N LEU A 152 -11.39 -3.14 -9.40
CA LEU A 152 -12.12 -4.39 -9.55
C LEU A 152 -13.50 -4.34 -8.89
N LEU A 153 -13.61 -3.70 -7.72
CA LEU A 153 -14.90 -3.49 -7.05
C LEU A 153 -15.80 -2.56 -7.86
N ASP A 154 -15.27 -1.46 -8.38
CA ASP A 154 -16.02 -0.53 -9.23
C ASP A 154 -16.55 -1.22 -10.49
N ARG A 155 -15.73 -2.06 -11.12
CA ARG A 155 -16.16 -2.87 -12.26
C ARG A 155 -17.29 -3.84 -11.88
N ALA A 156 -17.12 -4.57 -10.78
CA ALA A 156 -18.12 -5.54 -10.32
C ALA A 156 -19.44 -4.88 -9.88
N ALA A 157 -19.42 -3.60 -9.48
CA ALA A 157 -20.62 -2.85 -9.13
C ALA A 157 -21.43 -2.35 -10.34
N LEU A 158 -20.81 -2.32 -11.53
CA LEU A 158 -21.45 -1.93 -12.79
C LEU A 158 -22.05 -3.13 -13.55
N GLU A 159 -21.63 -4.35 -13.21
CA GLU A 159 -22.16 -5.61 -13.74
C GLU A 159 -23.48 -5.98 -13.06
#